data_AF-B5CS79-F1
#
_entry.id   AF-B5CS79-F1
#
_cell.length_a   1.000
_cell.length_b   1.000
_cell.length_c   1.000
_cell.angle_alpha   90.00
_cell.angle_beta   90.00
_cell.angle_gamma   90.00
#
_symmetry.space_group_name_H-M   'P 1'
#
loop_
_entity.id
_entity.type
_entity.pdbx_description
1 polymer ?
#
loop_
_entity_poly.entity_id
_entity_poly.type
_entity_poly.pdbx_seq_one_letter_code
_entity_poly.pdbx_strand_id
1 'polypeptide(L)'
;MANNSMGTKKVEELLVSKSMPLGMQFYVPNYQRGYRWKESQVQQLLNDIKEFDYEKNNEKKFYCLQPLVVTEDKENGWVVIDGQQRLTTLFIILTCIEKMLYIVAQLSRQKSKIFIMN
;
A
#
# COMPACT_ATOMS: atom_id res chain seq x y z
N MET A 1 14.70 1.26 30.77
CA MET A 1 14.04 2.37 30.06
C MET A 1 14.26 2.13 28.57
N ALA A 2 13.22 1.76 27.82
CA ALA A 2 13.37 1.49 26.39
C ALA A 2 13.54 2.82 25.66
N ASN A 3 14.63 2.96 24.92
CA ASN A 3 14.87 4.11 24.05
C ASN A 3 13.86 4.08 22.90
N ASN A 4 12.73 4.78 23.05
CA ASN A 4 11.82 5.07 21.94
C ASN A 4 12.46 6.15 21.07
N SER A 5 13.43 5.80 20.24
CA SER A 5 13.85 6.68 19.16
C SER A 5 12.83 6.58 18.03
N MET A 6 12.12 7.68 17.75
CA MET A 6 11.36 7.81 16.51
C MET A 6 12.35 7.87 15.35
N GLY A 7 12.38 6.83 14.52
CA GLY A 7 13.17 6.77 13.30
C GLY A 7 12.27 6.65 12.08
N THR A 8 12.50 7.49 11.07
CA THR A 8 11.83 7.36 9.78
C THR A 8 12.59 6.36 8.91
N LYS A 9 11.91 5.34 8.39
CA LYS A 9 12.45 4.42 7.39
C LYS A 9 11.81 4.68 6.04
N LYS A 10 12.57 4.57 4.95
CA LYS A 10 11.99 4.62 3.60
C LYS A 10 11.30 3.30 3.28
N VAL A 11 10.31 3.36 2.39
CA VAL A 11 9.55 2.17 1.94
C VAL A 11 10.47 1.10 1.36
N GLU A 12 11.54 1.48 0.66
CA GLU A 12 12.52 0.55 0.09
C GLU A 12 13.19 -0.35 1.14
N GLU A 13 13.33 0.13 2.37
CA GLU A 13 13.91 -0.62 3.49
C GLU A 13 12.91 -1.63 4.09
N LEU A 14 11.64 -1.54 3.71
CA LEU A 14 10.54 -2.38 4.21
C LEU A 14 10.12 -3.47 3.20
N LEU A 15 10.71 -3.47 2.00
CA LEU A 15 10.40 -4.42 0.94
C LEU A 15 10.91 -5.83 1.26
N VAL A 16 10.31 -6.82 0.58
CA VAL A 16 10.70 -8.23 0.67
C VAL A 16 12.22 -8.37 0.46
N SER A 17 12.88 -9.00 1.41
CA SER A 17 14.31 -9.28 1.36
C SER A 17 14.55 -10.76 1.66
N LYS A 18 15.78 -11.23 1.43
CA LYS A 18 16.15 -12.63 1.73
C LYS A 18 15.89 -13.01 3.20
N SER A 19 15.94 -12.05 4.13
CA SER A 19 15.66 -12.27 5.56
C SER A 19 14.19 -12.06 5.93
N MET A 20 13.37 -11.49 5.04
CA MET A 20 11.95 -11.23 5.26
C MET A 20 11.14 -11.56 3.99
N PRO A 21 10.90 -12.86 3.70
CA PRO A 21 10.35 -13.32 2.43
C PRO A 21 8.88 -12.91 2.20
N LEU A 22 8.16 -12.56 3.27
CA LEU A 22 6.78 -12.06 3.21
C LEU A 22 6.69 -10.52 3.31
N GLY A 23 7.83 -9.82 3.45
CA GLY A 23 7.86 -8.39 3.75
C GLY A 23 7.31 -8.07 5.14
N MET A 24 7.20 -6.78 5.48
CA MET A 24 6.65 -6.35 6.76
C MET A 24 5.14 -6.58 6.86
N GLN A 25 4.71 -7.13 7.99
CA GLN A 25 3.29 -7.27 8.34
C GLN A 25 2.87 -6.14 9.27
N PHE A 26 1.77 -5.49 8.94
CA PHE A 26 1.19 -4.40 9.71
C PHE A 26 -0.12 -4.85 10.35
N TYR A 27 -0.21 -4.74 11.67
CA TYR A 27 -1.41 -5.06 12.45
C TYR A 27 -2.19 -3.79 12.77
N VAL A 28 -3.49 -3.79 12.47
CA VAL A 28 -4.42 -2.71 12.86
C VAL A 28 -5.22 -3.18 14.07
N PRO A 29 -5.03 -2.58 15.26
CA PRO A 29 -5.72 -3.02 16.47
C PRO A 29 -7.23 -2.82 16.46
N ASN A 30 -7.95 -3.72 17.13
CA ASN A 30 -9.41 -3.69 17.25
C ASN A 30 -9.97 -2.43 17.93
N TYR A 31 -9.16 -1.75 18.77
CA TYR A 31 -9.57 -0.51 19.44
C TYR A 31 -9.58 0.71 18.52
N GLN A 32 -9.02 0.60 17.30
CA GLN A 32 -9.08 1.69 16.34
C GLN A 32 -10.47 1.80 15.73
N ARG A 33 -10.87 3.03 15.39
CA ARG A 33 -12.16 3.25 14.70
C ARG A 33 -12.17 2.51 13.37
N GLY A 34 -13.34 1.96 13.02
CA GLY A 34 -13.55 1.32 11.72
C GLY A 34 -13.32 2.27 10.54
N TYR A 35 -13.30 1.70 9.33
CA TYR A 35 -13.17 2.49 8.10
C TYR A 35 -14.33 3.49 7.97
N ARG A 36 -14.00 4.76 7.75
CA ARG A 36 -14.97 5.87 7.67
C ARG A 36 -14.61 6.91 6.62
N TRP A 37 -13.58 6.67 5.83
CA TRP A 37 -13.25 7.57 4.73
C TRP A 37 -14.40 7.65 3.73
N LYS A 38 -14.75 8.88 3.36
CA LYS A 38 -15.74 9.17 2.31
C LYS A 38 -15.04 9.36 0.98
N GLU A 39 -15.83 9.39 -0.09
CA GLU A 39 -15.36 9.63 -1.46
C GLU A 39 -14.38 10.81 -1.58
N SER A 40 -14.65 11.93 -0.89
CA SER A 40 -13.78 13.10 -0.92
C SER A 40 -12.36 12.83 -0.41
N GLN A 41 -12.21 12.01 0.64
CA GLN A 41 -10.90 11.65 1.20
C GLN A 41 -10.18 10.64 0.31
N VAL A 42 -10.93 9.73 -0.30
CA VAL A 42 -10.38 8.80 -1.31
C VAL A 42 -9.89 9.58 -2.53
N GLN A 43 -10.66 10.56 -3.00
CA GLN A 43 -10.27 11.41 -4.12
C GLN A 43 -9.03 12.25 -3.81
N GLN A 44 -8.93 12.78 -2.59
CA GLN A 44 -7.72 13.48 -2.12
C GLN A 44 -6.50 12.55 -2.18
N LEU A 45 -6.60 11.33 -1.63
CA LEU A 45 -5.53 10.34 -1.72
C LEU A 45 -5.13 10.03 -3.17
N LEU A 46 -6.11 9.89 -4.07
CA LEU A 46 -5.83 9.60 -5.48
C LEU A 46 -5.19 10.80 -6.19
N ASN A 47 -5.59 12.03 -5.87
CA ASN A 47 -4.98 13.23 -6.40
C ASN A 47 -3.54 13.36 -5.91
N ASP A 48 -3.31 13.12 -4.62
CA ASP A 48 -1.99 13.04 -3.99
C ASP A 48 -1.06 12.06 -4.73
N ILE A 49 -1.57 10.86 -5.05
CA ILE A 49 -0.84 9.85 -5.85
C ILE A 49 -0.64 10.33 -7.30
N LYS A 50 -1.64 10.98 -7.91
CA LYS A 50 -1.58 11.42 -9.31
C LYS A 50 -0.61 12.59 -9.53
N GLU A 51 -0.53 13.49 -8.56
CA GLU A 51 0.39 14.63 -8.58
C GLU A 51 1.86 14.19 -8.44
N PHE A 52 2.10 12.93 -8.08
CA PHE A 52 3.41 12.30 -8.19
C PHE A 52 3.78 12.11 -9.68
N ASP A 53 4.34 13.17 -10.27
CA ASP A 53 4.92 13.12 -11.60
C ASP A 53 6.33 12.53 -11.52
N TYR A 54 6.47 11.27 -11.95
CA TYR A 54 7.75 10.56 -11.99
C TYR A 54 8.71 11.14 -13.04
N GLU A 55 8.22 11.91 -14.02
CA GLU A 55 9.01 12.29 -15.20
C GLU A 55 9.27 13.78 -15.36
N LYS A 56 8.57 14.68 -14.65
CA LYS A 56 8.65 16.12 -15.00
C LYS A 56 9.90 16.88 -14.64
N ASN A 57 10.76 16.43 -13.73
CA ASN A 57 12.02 17.13 -13.44
C ASN A 57 13.06 16.15 -12.89
N ASN A 58 14.25 16.12 -13.49
CA ASN A 58 15.44 15.37 -13.08
C ASN A 58 15.97 15.70 -11.66
N GLU A 59 15.17 16.35 -10.82
CA GLU A 59 15.43 16.61 -9.42
C GLU A 59 14.54 15.71 -8.59
N LYS A 60 15.17 14.84 -7.80
CA LYS A 60 14.56 13.90 -6.85
C LYS A 60 13.57 14.60 -5.91
N LYS A 61 12.34 14.85 -6.36
CA LYS A 61 11.26 15.33 -5.50
C LYS A 61 10.92 14.22 -4.53
N PHE A 62 11.37 14.37 -3.29
CA PHE A 62 10.96 13.53 -2.18
C PHE A 62 9.47 13.76 -1.93
N TYR A 63 8.64 12.80 -2.34
CA TYR A 63 7.21 12.82 -2.08
C TYR A 63 6.87 11.85 -0.94
N CYS A 64 6.13 12.35 0.05
CA CYS A 64 5.68 11.56 1.19
C CYS A 64 4.17 11.66 1.23
N LEU A 65 3.48 10.54 0.98
CA LEU A 65 2.03 10.37 1.08
C LEU A 65 1.56 10.33 2.55
N GLN A 66 2.18 11.19 3.37
CA GLN A 66 2.17 11.22 4.83
C GLN A 66 2.73 9.94 5.47
N PRO A 67 3.44 10.05 6.61
CA PRO A 67 4.02 8.89 7.27
C PRO A 67 2.93 7.91 7.76
N LEU A 68 3.25 6.62 7.72
CA LEU A 68 2.54 5.60 8.48
C LEU A 68 3.22 5.48 9.84
N VAL A 69 2.52 5.75 10.94
CA VAL A 69 3.10 5.68 12.27
C VAL A 69 2.86 4.29 12.84
N VAL A 70 3.93 3.61 13.24
CA VAL A 70 3.91 2.23 13.73
C VAL A 70 4.76 2.08 14.99
N THR A 71 4.48 1.03 15.75
CA THR A 71 5.32 0.57 16.86
C THR A 71 5.56 -0.94 16.74
N GLU A 72 6.70 -1.42 17.23
CA GLU A 72 6.98 -2.87 17.26
C GLU A 72 6.29 -3.50 18.48
N ASP A 73 5.54 -4.56 18.22
CA ASP A 73 4.97 -5.45 19.22
C ASP A 73 5.59 -6.84 19.09
N LYS A 74 5.86 -7.49 20.23
CA LYS A 74 6.55 -8.79 20.28
C LYS A 74 5.73 -9.92 19.68
N GLU A 75 4.40 -9.80 19.68
CA GLU A 75 3.49 -10.85 19.22
C GLU A 75 2.92 -10.53 17.83
N ASN A 76 2.62 -9.27 17.57
CA ASN A 76 1.85 -8.84 16.39
C ASN A 76 2.70 -8.14 15.31
N GLY A 77 4.01 -8.04 15.48
CA GLY A 77 4.89 -7.36 14.52
C GLY A 77 4.71 -5.83 14.55
N TRP A 78 4.47 -5.19 13.41
CA TRP A 78 4.32 -3.72 13.35
C TRP A 78 2.88 -3.30 13.60
N VAL A 79 2.61 -2.73 14.76
CA VAL A 79 1.29 -2.23 15.12
C VAL A 79 1.11 -0.81 14.60
N VAL A 80 0.08 -0.61 13.78
CA VAL A 80 -0.29 0.71 13.25
C VAL A 80 -0.83 1.58 14.39
N ILE A 81 -0.30 2.78 14.52
CA ILE A 81 -0.72 3.80 15.49
C ILE A 81 -1.49 4.92 14.81
N ASP A 82 -1.02 5.38 13.64
CA ASP A 82 -1.71 6.37 12.81
C ASP A 82 -1.54 6.05 11.32
N GLY A 83 -2.49 6.52 10.50
CA GLY A 83 -2.55 6.26 9.06
C GLY A 83 -3.42 5.08 8.65
N GLN A 84 -4.17 4.47 9.57
CA GLN A 84 -5.01 3.29 9.29
C GLN A 84 -5.99 3.45 8.11
N GLN A 85 -6.60 4.63 7.93
CA GLN A 85 -7.56 4.87 6.85
C GLN A 85 -6.84 4.96 5.49
N ARG A 86 -5.65 5.59 5.45
CA ARG A 86 -4.78 5.62 4.26
C ARG A 86 -4.36 4.20 3.89
N LEU A 87 -3.81 3.47 4.86
CA LEU A 87 -3.34 2.09 4.67
C LEU A 87 -4.46 1.18 4.16
N THR A 88 -5.63 1.25 4.79
CA THR A 88 -6.80 0.45 4.38
C THR A 88 -7.28 0.84 2.98
N THR A 89 -7.31 2.13 2.64
CA THR A 89 -7.72 2.58 1.30
C THR A 89 -6.75 2.11 0.23
N LEU A 90 -5.44 2.21 0.48
CA LEU A 90 -4.41 1.67 -0.42
C LEU A 90 -4.57 0.16 -0.61
N PHE A 91 -4.81 -0.58 0.47
CA PHE A 91 -5.07 -2.01 0.41
C PHE A 91 -6.27 -2.34 -0.48
N ILE A 92 -7.41 -1.66 -0.29
CA ILE A 92 -8.61 -1.83 -1.13
C ILE A 92 -8.31 -1.54 -2.60
N ILE A 93 -7.61 -0.44 -2.90
CA ILE A 93 -7.25 -0.07 -4.27
C ILE A 93 -6.40 -1.18 -4.92
N LEU A 94 -5.38 -1.67 -4.22
CA LEU A 94 -4.50 -2.73 -4.71
C LEU A 94 -5.25 -4.03 -4.96
N THR A 95 -6.14 -4.45 -4.04
CA THR A 95 -7.00 -5.63 -4.23
C THR A 95 -7.93 -5.48 -5.43
N CYS A 96 -8.50 -4.30 -5.65
CA CYS A 96 -9.32 -4.03 -6.83
C CYS A 96 -8.50 -4.12 -8.12
N ILE A 97 -7.29 -3.55 -8.15
CA ILE A 97 -6.37 -3.64 -9.29
C ILE A 97 -6.00 -5.10 -9.58
N GLU A 98 -5.63 -5.87 -8.55
CA GLU A 98 -5.31 -7.30 -8.69
C GLU A 98 -6.48 -8.08 -9.31
N LYS A 99 -7.69 -7.88 -8.80
CA LYS A 99 -8.90 -8.52 -9.33
C LYS A 99 -9.17 -8.13 -10.78
N MET A 100 -8.99 -6.86 -11.13
CA MET A 100 -9.15 -6.37 -12.51
C MET A 100 -8.11 -7.00 -13.44
N LEU A 101 -6.84 -7.04 -13.04
CA LEU A 101 -5.76 -7.68 -13.80
C LEU A 101 -6.04 -9.17 -14.00
N TYR A 102 -6.52 -9.87 -12.98
CA TYR A 102 -6.92 -11.26 -13.10
C TYR A 102 -8.01 -11.46 -14.16
N ILE A 103 -9.08 -10.66 -14.12
CA ILE A 103 -10.18 -10.72 -15.11
C ILE A 103 -9.65 -10.47 -16.53
N VAL A 104 -8.84 -9.42 -16.72
CA VAL A 104 -8.23 -9.09 -18.02
C VAL A 104 -7.37 -10.25 -18.53
N ALA A 105 -6.55 -10.86 -17.67
CA ALA A 105 -5.73 -12.01 -18.05
C ALA A 105 -6.57 -13.22 -18.48
N GLN A 106 -7.70 -13.50 -17.82
CA GLN A 106 -8.60 -14.60 -18.21
C GLN A 106 -9.26 -14.34 -19.58
N LEU A 107 -9.75 -13.11 -19.81
CA LEU A 107 -10.38 -12.74 -21.08
C LEU A 107 -9.38 -12.82 -22.25
N SER A 108 -8.16 -12.35 -22.05
CA SER A 108 -7.10 -12.47 -23.05
C SER A 108 -6.78 -13.92 -23.39
N ARG A 109 -6.68 -14.80 -22.38
CA ARG A 109 -6.45 -16.25 -22.59
C ARG A 109 -7.58 -16.92 -23.37
N GLN A 110 -8.84 -16.55 -23.11
CA GLN A 110 -9.99 -17.10 -23.85
C GLN A 110 -9.99 -16.68 -25.32
N LYS A 111 -9.70 -15.40 -25.60
CA LYS A 111 -9.57 -14.90 -26.98
C LYS A 111 -8.46 -15.62 -27.75
N SER A 112 -7.31 -15.86 -27.12
CA SER A 112 -6.21 -16.62 -27.73
C SER A 112 -6.58 -18.07 -28.03
N LYS A 113 -7.36 -18.74 -27.18
CA LYS A 113 -7.85 -20.10 -27.45
C LYS A 113 -8.79 -20.15 -28.66
N ILE A 114 -9.71 -19.18 -28.76
CA ILE A 114 -10.63 -19.07 -29.90
C ILE A 114 -9.86 -18.82 -31.20
N PHE A 115 -8.80 -18.01 -31.17
CA PHE A 115 -7.96 -17.74 -32.33
C PHE A 115 -7.16 -18.96 -32.82
N ILE A 116 -6.69 -19.82 -31.91
CA ILE A 116 -5.94 -21.05 -32.28
C ILE A 116 -6.88 -22.17 -32.78
N MET A 117 -8.17 -22.09 -32.45
CA MET A 117 -9.18 -23.10 -32.84
C MET A 117 -9.89 -22.80 -34.17
N ASN A 118 -9.58 -21.66 -34.82
CA ASN A 118 -10.02 -21.29 -36.16
C ASN A 118 -8.85 -21.36 -37.15
#